data_AF-A0A7W0YVY6-F1
#
_entry.id   AF-A0A7W0YVY6-F1
#
_cell.length_a   1.000
_cell.length_b   1.000
_cell.length_c   1.000
_cell.angle_alpha   90.00
_cell.angle_beta   90.00
_cell.angle_gamma   90.00
#
_symmetry.space_group_name_H-M   'P 1'
#
loop_
_entity.id
_entity.type
_entity.pdbx_description
1 polymer ?
#
loop_
_entity_poly.entity_id
_entity_poly.type
_entity_poly.pdbx_seq_one_letter_code
_entity_poly.pdbx_strand_id
1 'polypeptide(L)'
;MKVAYVFSTSGHTASYKLGKMILPQLEQGTHGVEVVGMFFFDDNTYLLRAGDPVGERLGRVAAEQGMLLMLCDQCALERCLAEGEIGAAVPTGTVAGVRVGCFPDLYAALADGRPDHVITL
;
A
#
# COMPACT_ATOMS: atom_id res chain seq x y z
N MET A 1 -3.17 -17.47 -7.56
CA MET A 1 -4.18 -16.41 -7.70
C MET A 1 -3.56 -15.14 -7.18
N LYS A 2 -3.66 -14.06 -7.96
CA LYS A 2 -3.08 -12.74 -7.69
C LYS A 2 -4.14 -11.78 -7.18
N VAL A 3 -3.83 -11.02 -6.14
CA VAL A 3 -4.76 -10.07 -5.51
C VAL A 3 -4.10 -8.71 -5.34
N ALA A 4 -4.86 -7.65 -5.60
CA ALA A 4 -4.52 -6.30 -5.18
C ALA A 4 -5.50 -5.81 -4.10
N TYR A 5 -5.00 -5.16 -3.06
CA TYR A 5 -5.82 -4.58 -2.00
C TYR A 5 -5.97 -3.06 -2.13
N VAL A 6 -7.17 -2.56 -1.91
CA VAL A 6 -7.48 -1.13 -1.86
C VAL A 6 -7.99 -0.79 -0.46
N PHE A 7 -7.22 0.00 0.30
CA PHE A 7 -7.58 0.43 1.64
C PHE A 7 -8.28 1.79 1.58
N SER A 8 -9.59 1.76 1.32
CA SER A 8 -10.43 2.97 1.21
C SER A 8 -11.51 3.08 2.29
N THR A 9 -11.65 2.08 3.18
CA THR A 9 -12.63 2.15 4.27
C THR A 9 -12.02 2.79 5.50
N SER A 10 -12.68 3.82 6.03
CA SER A 10 -12.37 4.43 7.33
C SER A 10 -12.78 3.51 8.49
N GLY A 11 -12.06 3.55 9.61
CA GLY A 11 -12.44 2.83 10.84
C GLY A 11 -11.49 1.70 11.23
N HIS A 12 -10.22 2.02 11.43
CA HIS A 12 -9.17 1.08 11.87
C HIS A 12 -8.85 -0.08 10.91
N THR A 13 -9.28 -0.03 9.65
CA THR A 13 -9.08 -1.13 8.70
C THR A 13 -7.60 -1.47 8.47
N ALA A 14 -6.76 -0.49 8.15
CA ALA A 14 -5.35 -0.77 7.85
C ALA A 14 -4.58 -1.26 9.10
N SER A 15 -4.81 -0.66 10.27
CA SER A 15 -4.14 -1.11 11.49
C SER A 15 -4.67 -2.45 12.02
N TYR A 16 -5.95 -2.76 11.81
CA TYR A 16 -6.58 -4.02 12.24
C TYR A 16 -6.49 -5.13 11.19
N LYS A 17 -7.19 -5.01 10.05
CA LYS A 17 -7.26 -6.07 9.04
C LYS A 17 -5.89 -6.33 8.43
N LEU A 18 -5.17 -5.28 8.05
CA LEU A 18 -3.82 -5.44 7.51
C LEU A 18 -2.81 -5.76 8.62
N GLY A 19 -2.70 -4.93 9.64
CA GLY A 19 -1.67 -5.08 10.68
C GLY A 19 -1.77 -6.34 11.55
N LYS A 20 -2.99 -6.82 11.84
CA LYS A 20 -3.21 -7.99 12.73
C LYS A 20 -3.65 -9.27 12.01
N MET A 21 -4.02 -9.21 10.73
CA MET A 21 -4.48 -10.41 9.99
C MET A 21 -3.64 -10.66 8.73
N ILE A 22 -3.66 -9.76 7.75
CA ILE A 22 -3.01 -9.98 6.45
C ILE A 22 -1.49 -10.01 6.59
N LEU A 23 -0.88 -9.02 7.24
CA LEU A 23 0.58 -8.91 7.34
C LEU A 23 1.22 -10.11 8.05
N PRO A 24 0.73 -10.58 9.24
CA PRO A 24 1.25 -11.80 9.84
C PRO A 24 1.16 -13.03 8.94
N GLN A 25 0.10 -13.16 8.14
CA GLN A 25 -0.06 -14.26 7.20
C GLN A 25 0.92 -14.17 6.03
N LEU A 26 1.21 -12.96 5.54
CA LEU A 26 2.23 -12.75 4.51
C LEU A 26 3.63 -13.08 5.04
N GLU A 27 3.97 -12.63 6.24
CA GLU A 27 5.25 -12.93 6.90
C GLU A 27 5.44 -14.43 7.15
N GLN A 28 4.36 -15.17 7.45
CA GLN A 28 4.39 -16.61 7.69
C GLN A 28 4.25 -17.45 6.41
N GLY A 29 4.01 -16.82 5.25
CA GLY A 29 3.72 -17.53 4.01
C GLY A 29 2.40 -18.32 4.02
N THR A 30 1.45 -17.97 4.89
CA THR A 30 0.18 -18.68 5.09
C THR A 30 -1.03 -17.95 4.49
N HIS A 31 -0.83 -16.80 3.84
CA HIS A 31 -1.92 -16.00 3.27
C HIS A 31 -2.66 -16.70 2.11
N GLY A 32 -1.98 -17.60 1.39
CA GLY A 32 -2.59 -18.48 0.39
C GLY A 32 -2.83 -17.86 -0.99
N VAL A 33 -2.49 -16.57 -1.17
CA VAL A 33 -2.56 -15.85 -2.45
C VAL A 33 -1.31 -15.01 -2.66
N GLU A 34 -1.02 -14.68 -3.92
CA GLU A 34 0.05 -13.75 -4.29
C GLU A 34 -0.51 -12.33 -4.23
N VAL A 35 0.01 -11.48 -3.35
CA VAL A 35 -0.40 -10.08 -3.26
C VAL A 35 0.52 -9.23 -4.13
N VAL A 36 -0.02 -8.68 -5.21
CA VAL A 36 0.76 -7.93 -6.21
C VAL A 36 0.82 -6.43 -5.91
N GLY A 37 -0.11 -5.92 -5.10
CA GLY A 37 -0.09 -4.53 -4.70
C GLY A 37 -1.11 -4.15 -3.62
N MET A 38 -0.82 -3.06 -2.93
CA MET A 38 -1.69 -2.42 -1.95
C MET A 38 -1.74 -0.91 -2.20
N PHE A 39 -2.94 -0.35 -2.27
CA PHE A 39 -3.18 1.08 -2.49
C PHE A 39 -3.94 1.69 -1.32
N PHE A 40 -3.42 2.78 -0.75
CA PHE A 40 -3.92 3.38 0.49
C PHE A 40 -4.53 4.76 0.26
N PHE A 41 -5.72 4.96 0.80
CA PHE A 41 -6.47 6.22 0.76
C PHE A 41 -6.69 6.78 2.16
N ASP A 42 -7.03 8.07 2.22
CA ASP A 42 -7.37 8.80 3.44
C ASP A 42 -6.32 8.57 4.54
N ASP A 43 -6.76 8.30 5.77
CA ASP A 43 -5.89 8.07 6.91
C ASP A 43 -5.18 6.71 6.89
N ASN A 44 -5.56 5.79 6.01
CA ASN A 44 -4.82 4.52 5.87
C ASN A 44 -3.39 4.77 5.34
N THR A 45 -3.16 5.91 4.70
CA THR A 45 -1.83 6.35 4.24
C THR A 45 -0.81 6.49 5.38
N TYR A 46 -1.24 6.85 6.60
CA TYR A 46 -0.35 6.99 7.75
C TYR A 46 0.38 5.70 8.14
N LEU A 47 -0.17 4.53 7.78
CA LEU A 47 0.49 3.25 8.02
C LEU A 47 1.83 3.16 7.28
N LEU A 48 1.99 3.85 6.15
CA LEU A 48 3.25 3.88 5.38
C LEU A 48 4.15 5.06 5.73
N ARG A 49 3.90 5.78 6.82
CA ARG A 49 4.83 6.79 7.33
C ARG A 49 6.09 6.11 7.85
N ALA A 50 7.25 6.72 7.59
CA ALA A 50 8.53 6.26 8.11
C ALA A 50 8.47 6.12 9.64
N GLY A 51 8.99 5.00 10.15
CA GLY A 51 8.98 4.68 11.58
C GLY A 51 7.67 4.09 12.12
N ASP A 52 6.63 3.90 11.29
CA ASP A 52 5.45 3.14 11.72
C ASP A 52 5.79 1.64 11.86
N PRO A 53 5.59 0.99 13.03
CA PRO A 53 5.99 -0.39 13.23
C PRO A 53 5.33 -1.40 12.26
N VAL A 54 4.09 -1.14 11.84
CA VAL A 54 3.38 -2.00 10.89
C VAL A 54 3.83 -1.68 9.47
N GLY A 55 3.97 -0.40 9.14
CA GLY A 55 4.52 0.07 7.87
C GLY A 55 5.90 -0.52 7.55
N GLU A 56 6.83 -0.44 8.50
CA GLU A 56 8.21 -0.94 8.31
C GLU A 56 8.25 -2.46 8.08
N ARG A 57 7.37 -3.21 8.73
CA ARG A 57 7.21 -4.65 8.50
C ARG A 57 6.64 -4.93 7.11
N LEU A 58 5.59 -4.21 6.73
CA LEU A 58 4.99 -4.34 5.41
C LEU A 58 5.97 -3.96 4.29
N GLY A 59 6.77 -2.92 4.47
CA GLY A 59 7.80 -2.51 3.51
C GLY A 59 8.83 -3.60 3.24
N ARG A 60 9.27 -4.33 4.28
CA ARG A 60 10.18 -5.49 4.11
C ARG A 60 9.53 -6.61 3.31
N VAL A 61 8.31 -7.02 3.70
CA VAL A 61 7.55 -8.04 2.97
C VAL A 61 7.34 -7.63 1.51
N ALA A 62 7.03 -6.35 1.27
CA ALA A 62 6.82 -5.84 -0.07
C ALA A 62 8.10 -5.88 -0.92
N ALA A 63 9.24 -5.51 -0.36
CA ALA A 63 10.52 -5.61 -1.03
C ALA A 63 10.92 -7.07 -1.35
N GLU A 64 10.67 -7.99 -0.42
CA GLU A 64 10.95 -9.43 -0.59
C GLU A 64 10.07 -10.08 -1.65
N GLN A 65 8.79 -9.68 -1.73
CA GLN A 65 7.81 -10.29 -2.64
C GLN A 65 7.60 -9.51 -3.95
N GLY A 66 8.26 -8.37 -4.13
CA GLY A 66 8.05 -7.50 -5.30
C GLY A 66 6.65 -6.86 -5.34
N MET A 67 6.02 -6.67 -4.18
CA MET A 67 4.67 -6.12 -4.05
C MET A 67 4.70 -4.59 -4.14
N LEU A 68 3.75 -4.02 -4.89
CA LEU A 68 3.57 -2.57 -4.94
C LEU A 68 2.96 -2.04 -3.62
N LEU A 69 3.57 -1.01 -3.03
CA LEU A 69 2.93 -0.18 -2.00
C LEU A 69 2.72 1.22 -2.58
N MET A 70 1.47 1.69 -2.60
CA MET A 70 1.13 2.98 -3.19
C MET A 70 0.25 3.83 -2.26
N LEU A 71 0.52 5.12 -2.20
CA LEU A 71 -0.31 6.14 -1.56
C LEU A 71 -1.07 6.94 -2.60
N CYS A 72 -2.35 7.28 -2.32
CA CYS A 72 -3.09 8.25 -3.11
C CYS A 72 -2.38 9.61 -3.05
N ASP A 73 -2.13 10.23 -4.20
CA ASP A 73 -1.39 11.49 -4.31
C ASP A 73 -2.02 12.64 -3.52
N GLN A 74 -3.32 12.88 -3.67
CA GLN A 74 -4.05 13.90 -2.91
C GLN A 74 -3.97 13.63 -1.40
N CYS A 75 -4.24 12.39 -0.98
CA CYS A 75 -4.23 12.04 0.44
C CYS A 75 -2.83 12.18 1.06
N ALA A 76 -1.78 11.80 0.31
CA ALA A 76 -0.40 11.87 0.76
C ALA A 76 0.10 13.32 0.87
N LEU A 77 -0.22 14.16 -0.11
CA LEU A 77 0.11 15.60 -0.07
C LEU A 77 -0.55 16.29 1.12
N GLU A 78 -1.84 16.05 1.35
CA GLU A 78 -2.58 16.61 2.50
C GLU A 78 -2.01 16.20 3.86
N ARG A 79 -1.35 15.04 3.93
CA ARG A 79 -0.85 14.42 5.17
C ARG A 79 0.65 14.56 5.34
N CYS A 80 1.31 15.36 4.50
CA CYS A 80 2.77 15.56 4.50
C CYS A 80 3.54 14.24 4.32
N LEU A 81 3.02 13.31 3.53
CA LEU A 81 3.65 12.06 3.11
C LEU A 81 4.14 12.10 1.66
N ALA A 82 3.91 13.22 0.97
CA ALA A 82 4.44 13.50 -0.35
C ALA A 82 4.76 14.99 -0.51
N GLU A 83 5.64 15.30 -1.47
CA GLU A 83 5.96 16.65 -1.93
C GLU A 83 5.69 16.77 -3.43
N GLY A 84 5.45 17.99 -3.90
CA GLY A 84 5.13 18.28 -5.31
C GLY A 84 3.66 18.60 -5.54
N GLU A 85 3.14 18.20 -6.70
CA GLU A 85 1.78 18.49 -7.14
C GLU A 85 1.02 17.20 -7.50
N ILE A 86 -0.31 17.25 -7.51
CA ILE A 86 -1.17 16.14 -7.93
C ILE A 86 -0.73 15.64 -9.32
N GLY A 87 -0.59 14.33 -9.50
CA GLY A 87 -0.07 13.71 -10.72
C GLY A 87 1.45 13.76 -10.92
N ALA A 88 2.20 14.48 -10.07
CA ALA A 88 3.66 14.55 -10.09
C ALA A 88 4.29 14.49 -8.68
N ALA A 89 3.54 13.99 -7.70
CA ALA A 89 3.96 13.94 -6.31
C ALA A 89 4.99 12.84 -6.08
N VAL A 90 5.98 13.12 -5.23
CA VAL A 90 7.00 12.16 -4.80
C VAL A 90 6.86 11.86 -3.31
N PRO A 91 7.04 10.61 -2.87
CA PRO A 91 6.95 10.24 -1.46
C PRO A 91 8.00 10.98 -0.63
N THR A 92 7.59 11.51 0.53
CA THR A 92 8.48 12.09 1.55
C THR A 92 8.13 11.52 2.92
N GLY A 93 9.12 11.20 3.75
CA GLY A 93 8.87 10.69 5.10
C GLY A 93 8.06 9.37 5.14
N THR A 94 8.15 8.53 4.11
CA THR A 94 7.47 7.23 4.03
C THR A 94 8.43 6.07 4.24
N VAL A 95 7.88 4.88 4.49
CA VAL A 95 8.59 3.59 4.40
C VAL A 95 9.25 3.46 3.03
N ALA A 96 10.40 2.77 2.96
CA ALA A 96 11.14 2.58 1.72
C ALA A 96 10.33 1.81 0.67
N GLY A 97 10.48 2.18 -0.61
CA GLY A 97 9.84 1.51 -1.74
C GLY A 97 8.38 1.91 -2.00
N VAL A 98 7.79 2.77 -1.15
CA VAL A 98 6.46 3.34 -1.35
C VAL A 98 6.44 4.24 -2.59
N ARG A 99 5.36 4.17 -3.36
CA ARG A 99 5.06 5.08 -4.47
C ARG A 99 3.89 5.99 -4.11
N VAL A 100 3.80 7.12 -4.79
CA VAL A 100 2.66 8.04 -4.72
C VAL A 100 2.07 8.14 -6.11
N GLY A 101 0.74 8.12 -6.22
CA GLY A 101 0.06 8.21 -7.52
C GLY A 101 -1.45 8.06 -7.42
N CYS A 102 -2.08 7.92 -8.58
CA CYS A 102 -3.51 7.74 -8.73
C CYS A 102 -3.82 6.40 -9.44
N PHE A 103 -5.09 6.17 -9.75
CA PHE A 103 -5.53 4.93 -10.40
C PHE A 103 -4.82 4.61 -11.74
N PRO A 104 -4.55 5.58 -12.65
CA PRO A 104 -3.78 5.31 -13.86
C PRO A 104 -2.39 4.73 -13.55
N ASP A 105 -1.71 5.25 -12.52
CA ASP A 105 -0.41 4.77 -12.09
C ASP A 105 -0.50 3.37 -11.48
N LEU A 106 -1.55 3.09 -10.71
CA LEU A 106 -1.82 1.74 -10.19
C LEU A 106 -1.97 0.74 -11.34
N TYR A 107 -2.78 1.06 -12.35
CA TYR A 107 -3.00 0.17 -13.48
C TYR A 107 -1.74 -0.05 -14.30
N ALA A 108 -0.94 1.00 -14.52
CA ALA A 108 0.34 0.89 -15.19
C ALA A 108 1.32 0.02 -14.40
N ALA A 109 1.42 0.24 -13.08
CA ALA A 109 2.32 -0.51 -12.21
C ALA A 109 1.96 -2.00 -12.07
N LEU A 110 0.67 -2.35 -12.21
CA LEU A 110 0.19 -3.72 -12.12
C LEU A 110 0.00 -4.41 -13.49
N ALA A 111 0.39 -3.77 -14.60
CA ALA A 111 0.14 -4.31 -15.95
C ALA A 111 0.81 -5.68 -16.17
N ASP A 112 2.07 -5.83 -15.76
CA ASP A 112 2.84 -7.08 -15.88
C ASP A 112 2.46 -8.12 -14.81
N GLY A 113 1.83 -7.65 -13.72
CA GLY A 113 1.42 -8.43 -12.56
C GLY A 113 -0.09 -8.45 -12.35
N ARG A 114 -0.88 -8.46 -13.45
CA ARG A 114 -2.33 -8.23 -13.40
C ARG A 114 -3.02 -9.10 -12.32
N PRO A 115 -3.73 -8.49 -11.36
CA PRO A 115 -4.45 -9.24 -10.35
C PRO A 115 -5.68 -9.93 -10.93
N ASP A 116 -6.00 -11.12 -10.41
CA ASP A 116 -7.27 -11.81 -10.66
C ASP A 116 -8.43 -11.10 -9.94
N HIS A 117 -8.14 -10.54 -8.75
CA HIS A 117 -9.11 -9.82 -7.93
C HIS A 117 -8.55 -8.53 -7.35
N VAL A 118 -9.40 -7.51 -7.29
CA VAL A 118 -9.17 -6.29 -6.51
C VAL A 118 -10.12 -6.29 -5.32
N ILE A 119 -9.56 -6.34 -4.10
CA ILE A 119 -10.34 -6.42 -2.87
C ILE A 119 -10.25 -5.09 -2.14
N THR A 120 -11.40 -4.45 -1.93
CA THR A 120 -11.48 -3.20 -1.16
C THR A 120 -11.69 -3.54 0.32
N LEU A 121 -10.93 -2.90 1.20
CA LEU A 121 -10.94 -3.13 2.65
C LEU A 121 -11.31 -1.90 3.45
#